data_AF-A0A811NHE4-F1
#
_entry.id   AF-A0A811NHE4-F1
#
_cell.length_a   1.000
_cell.length_b   1.000
_cell.length_c   1.000
_cell.angle_alpha   90.00
_cell.angle_beta   90.00
_cell.angle_gamma   90.00
#
_symmetry.space_group_name_H-M   'P 1'
#
loop_
_entity.id
_entity.type
_entity.pdbx_description
1 polymer ?
#
loop_
_entity_poly.entity_id
_entity_poly.type
_entity_poly.pdbx_seq_one_letter_code
_entity_poly.pdbx_strand_id
1 'polypeptide(L)'
;MRIGLREMRAFSKLLFPSVRDNTFFESCGVADLITTCRMYLHRCQLTIQQINTEKSFDELEAEMLRGQKLQGVSTAREVYEVLTYRGLQELFPLLSTVHEICIGQLPPTSIVEYSEHTPNLSIIGGPTPFY
;
A
#
# COMPACT_ATOMS: atom_id res chain seq x y z
N MET A 1 -5.25 -3.16 6.94
CA MET A 1 -4.30 -4.29 7.16
C MET A 1 -4.65 -5.53 6.34
N ARG A 2 -5.80 -6.21 6.59
CA ARG A 2 -6.18 -7.45 5.87
C ARG A 2 -6.14 -7.32 4.33
N ILE A 3 -6.74 -6.25 3.79
CA ILE A 3 -6.81 -6.00 2.34
C ILE A 3 -5.41 -5.77 1.77
N GLY A 4 -4.61 -4.92 2.43
CA GLY A 4 -3.21 -4.68 2.05
C GLY A 4 -2.38 -5.95 1.96
N LEU A 5 -2.50 -6.87 2.93
CA LEU A 5 -1.77 -8.15 2.87
C LEU A 5 -2.19 -9.02 1.67
N ARG A 6 -3.48 -8.99 1.28
CA ARG A 6 -3.97 -9.71 0.09
C ARG A 6 -3.37 -9.13 -1.19
N GLU A 7 -3.35 -7.80 -1.31
CA GLU A 7 -2.75 -7.12 -2.46
C GLU A 7 -1.24 -7.31 -2.52
N MET A 8 -0.52 -7.24 -1.40
CA MET A 8 0.91 -7.54 -1.33
C MET A 8 1.23 -8.95 -1.84
N ARG A 9 0.44 -9.96 -1.41
CA ARG A 9 0.60 -11.35 -1.87
C ARG A 9 0.34 -11.49 -3.37
N ALA A 10 -0.75 -10.91 -3.87
CA ALA A 10 -1.08 -10.95 -5.28
C ALA A 10 -0.04 -10.24 -6.15
N PHE A 11 0.40 -9.06 -5.75
CA PHE A 11 1.42 -8.27 -6.44
C PHE A 11 2.75 -9.03 -6.53
N SER A 12 3.16 -9.64 -5.41
CA SER A 12 4.39 -10.43 -5.35
C SER A 12 4.33 -11.65 -6.26
N LYS A 13 3.22 -12.40 -6.29
CA LYS A 13 3.06 -13.59 -7.15
C LYS A 13 2.93 -13.23 -8.64
N LEU A 14 2.34 -12.09 -8.94
CA LEU A 14 2.23 -11.55 -10.29
C LEU A 14 3.60 -11.22 -10.88
N LEU A 15 4.49 -10.59 -10.09
CA LEU A 15 5.83 -10.22 -10.53
C LEU A 15 6.82 -11.39 -10.42
N PHE A 16 6.67 -12.22 -9.39
CA PHE A 16 7.58 -13.30 -9.03
C PHE A 16 6.79 -14.59 -8.75
N PRO A 17 6.51 -15.42 -9.77
CA PRO A 17 5.70 -16.63 -9.62
C PRO A 17 6.25 -17.66 -8.62
N SER A 18 7.54 -17.60 -8.29
CA SER A 18 8.19 -18.49 -7.30
C SER A 18 7.86 -18.17 -5.85
N VAL A 19 7.18 -17.04 -5.58
CA VAL A 19 6.83 -16.60 -4.23
C VAL A 19 5.85 -17.59 -3.60
N ARG A 20 6.19 -18.07 -2.40
CA ARG A 20 5.38 -19.00 -1.62
C ARG A 20 4.43 -18.25 -0.71
N ASP A 21 3.23 -18.78 -0.59
CA ASP A 21 2.19 -18.19 0.25
C ASP A 21 2.56 -18.17 1.74
N ASN A 22 3.27 -19.22 2.20
CA ASN A 22 3.74 -19.33 3.58
C ASN A 22 4.67 -18.18 3.99
N THR A 23 5.43 -17.60 3.05
CA THR A 23 6.35 -16.49 3.33
C THR A 23 5.62 -15.26 3.89
N PHE A 24 4.35 -15.04 3.54
CA PHE A 24 3.57 -13.92 4.10
C PHE A 24 3.12 -14.14 5.55
N PHE A 25 3.17 -15.38 6.03
CA PHE A 25 2.88 -15.73 7.42
C PHE A 25 4.14 -15.74 8.31
N GLU A 26 5.31 -15.64 7.71
CA GLU A 26 6.57 -15.45 8.43
C GLU A 26 6.69 -14.01 8.97
N SER A 27 7.72 -13.77 9.79
CA SER A 27 7.93 -12.48 10.45
C SER A 27 8.03 -11.31 9.47
N CYS A 28 8.65 -11.50 8.31
CA CYS A 28 8.78 -10.49 7.25
C CYS A 28 7.47 -10.15 6.52
N GLY A 29 6.41 -10.92 6.75
CA GLY A 29 5.08 -10.67 6.17
C GLY A 29 4.16 -10.03 7.18
N VAL A 30 3.27 -10.83 7.77
CA VAL A 30 2.18 -10.35 8.62
C VAL A 30 2.66 -9.67 9.91
N ALA A 31 3.74 -10.14 10.52
CA ALA A 31 4.22 -9.55 11.77
C ALA A 31 4.83 -8.16 11.55
N ASP A 32 5.67 -8.02 10.52
CA ASP A 32 6.25 -6.74 10.12
C ASP A 32 5.16 -5.74 9.67
N LEU A 33 4.16 -6.22 8.92
CA LEU A 33 3.02 -5.38 8.54
C LEU A 33 2.27 -4.85 9.77
N ILE A 34 1.99 -5.71 10.75
CA ILE A 34 1.28 -5.30 11.98
C ILE A 34 2.11 -4.28 12.77
N THR A 35 3.41 -4.57 12.98
CA THR A 35 4.26 -3.67 13.77
C THR A 35 4.43 -2.34 13.09
N THR A 36 4.63 -2.33 11.77
CA THR A 36 4.75 -1.10 10.98
C THR A 36 3.46 -0.30 11.02
N CYS A 37 2.29 -0.91 10.76
CA CYS A 37 1.02 -0.19 10.82
C CYS A 37 0.72 0.41 12.21
N ARG A 38 1.10 -0.28 13.29
CA ARG A 38 0.91 0.22 14.66
C ARG A 38 1.91 1.31 15.02
N MET A 39 3.17 1.14 14.64
CA MET A 39 4.23 2.11 14.88
C MET A 39 4.05 3.38 14.06
N TYR A 40 3.40 3.28 12.90
CA TYR A 40 3.09 4.43 12.03
C TYR A 40 2.03 5.38 12.61
N LEU A 41 1.31 5.01 13.67
CA LEU A 41 0.38 5.92 14.37
C LEU A 41 1.09 7.20 14.86
N HIS A 42 2.37 7.11 15.23
CA HIS A 42 3.19 8.29 15.57
C HIS A 42 3.54 9.15 14.33
N ARG A 43 3.67 8.52 13.15
CA ARG A 43 3.93 9.22 11.88
C ARG A 43 2.67 9.80 11.22
N CYS A 44 1.47 9.44 11.70
CA CYS A 44 0.20 10.05 11.29
C CYS A 44 0.17 11.57 11.49
N GLN A 45 1.02 12.14 12.36
CA GLN A 45 1.15 13.59 12.50
C GLN A 45 1.51 14.27 11.17
N LEU A 46 2.32 13.63 10.32
CA LEU A 46 2.66 14.15 8.99
C LEU A 46 1.45 14.15 8.07
N THR A 47 0.67 13.07 8.07
CA THR A 47 -0.55 12.96 7.26
C THR A 47 -1.61 13.95 7.72
N ILE A 48 -1.77 14.16 9.03
CA ILE A 48 -2.68 15.16 9.59
C ILE A 48 -2.23 16.58 9.20
N GLN A 49 -0.93 16.86 9.26
CA GLN A 49 -0.39 18.15 8.82
C GLN A 49 -0.61 18.37 7.31
N GLN A 50 -0.43 17.34 6.48
CA GLN A 50 -0.71 17.40 5.04
C GLN A 50 -2.15 17.81 4.76
N ILE A 51 -3.11 17.22 5.48
CA ILE A 51 -4.53 17.57 5.37
C ILE A 51 -4.81 19.01 5.81
N ASN A 52 -4.12 19.49 6.86
CA ASN A 52 -4.39 20.80 7.46
C ASN A 52 -3.64 21.97 6.79
N THR A 53 -2.54 21.71 6.08
CA THR A 53 -1.63 22.76 5.58
C THR A 53 -1.49 22.79 4.06
N GLU A 54 -2.13 21.88 3.31
CA GLU A 54 -2.02 21.71 1.85
C GLU A 54 -0.58 21.54 1.33
N LYS A 55 0.40 21.40 2.23
CA LYS A 55 1.80 21.16 1.90
C LYS A 55 1.99 19.75 1.34
N SER A 56 2.93 19.61 0.42
CA SER A 56 3.35 18.31 -0.10
C SER A 56 4.06 17.47 0.95
N PHE A 57 4.10 16.14 0.75
CA PHE A 57 4.86 15.25 1.63
C PHE A 57 6.37 15.55 1.63
N ASP A 58 6.93 16.07 0.53
CA ASP A 58 8.34 16.44 0.44
C ASP A 58 8.68 17.65 1.33
N GLU A 59 7.79 18.64 1.38
CA GLU A 59 7.93 19.80 2.26
C GLU A 59 7.80 19.41 3.74
N LEU A 60 6.82 18.58 4.07
CA LEU A 60 6.61 18.08 5.43
C LEU A 60 7.75 17.18 5.91
N GLU A 61 8.33 16.39 5.00
CA GLU A 61 9.51 15.56 5.28
C GLU A 61 10.73 16.43 5.61
N ALA A 62 10.99 17.49 4.82
CA ALA A 62 12.08 18.41 5.10
C ALA A 62 11.90 19.14 6.44
N GLU A 63 10.68 19.53 6.79
CA GLU A 63 10.36 20.29 8.00
C GLU A 63 10.37 19.42 9.26
N MET A 64 9.78 18.22 9.20
CA MET A 64 9.48 17.44 10.40
C MET A 64 10.39 16.22 10.61
N LEU A 65 10.96 15.66 9.54
CA LEU A 65 11.68 14.38 9.62
C LEU A 65 13.20 14.50 9.79
N ARG A 66 13.76 15.72 9.85
CA ARG A 66 15.20 15.98 10.16
C ARG A 66 16.16 15.07 9.37
N GLY A 67 15.87 14.83 8.09
CA GLY A 67 16.66 13.97 7.21
C GLY A 67 16.25 12.50 7.16
N GLN A 68 15.26 12.06 7.94
CA GLN A 68 14.64 10.75 7.76
C GLN A 68 13.70 10.74 6.56
N LYS A 69 13.69 9.65 5.79
CA LYS A 69 12.83 9.51 4.62
C LYS A 69 11.52 8.78 4.92
N LEU A 70 10.43 9.23 4.31
CA LEU A 70 9.11 8.62 4.37
C LEU A 70 8.95 7.59 3.26
N GLN A 71 9.55 6.42 3.47
CA GLN A 71 9.62 5.35 2.45
C GLN A 71 8.25 4.96 1.90
N GLY A 72 7.19 4.98 2.73
CA GLY A 72 5.83 4.61 2.30
C GLY A 72 5.30 5.42 1.11
N VAL A 73 5.56 6.73 1.06
CA VAL A 73 5.07 7.60 -0.03
C VAL A 73 5.82 7.33 -1.32
N SER A 74 7.15 7.20 -1.24
CA SER A 74 8.00 6.88 -2.39
C SER A 74 7.67 5.50 -2.97
N THR A 75 7.52 4.49 -2.11
CA THR A 75 7.15 3.13 -2.54
C THR A 75 5.75 3.09 -3.16
N ALA A 76 4.78 3.83 -2.63
CA ALA A 76 3.44 3.88 -3.22
C ALA A 76 3.46 4.43 -4.66
N ARG A 77 4.29 5.45 -4.93
CA ARG A 77 4.50 5.97 -6.29
C ARG A 77 5.12 4.93 -7.22
N GLU A 78 6.20 4.28 -6.81
CA GLU A 78 6.89 3.27 -7.63
C GLU A 78 5.96 2.09 -7.95
N VAL A 79 5.18 1.63 -6.97
CA VAL A 79 4.19 0.56 -7.18
C VAL A 79 3.09 1.03 -8.15
N TYR A 80 2.58 2.25 -8.01
CA TYR A 80 1.57 2.80 -8.92
C TYR A 80 2.09 2.90 -10.36
N GLU A 81 3.34 3.31 -10.56
CA GLU A 81 3.98 3.36 -11.88
C GLU A 81 4.05 1.95 -12.53
N VAL A 82 4.43 0.93 -11.75
CA VAL A 82 4.44 -0.47 -12.22
C VAL A 82 3.03 -0.96 -12.58
N LEU A 83 2.03 -0.62 -11.77
CA LEU A 83 0.63 -1.00 -12.03
C LEU A 83 0.08 -0.30 -13.27
N THR A 84 0.39 0.99 -13.45
CA THR A 84 -0.01 1.79 -14.61
C THR A 84 0.61 1.23 -15.89
N TYR A 85 1.92 0.95 -15.86
CA TYR A 85 2.63 0.39 -17.01
C TYR A 85 2.05 -0.97 -17.46
N ARG A 86 1.53 -1.76 -16.52
CA ARG A 86 0.91 -3.07 -16.82
C ARG A 86 -0.60 -3.02 -17.02
N GLY A 87 -1.25 -1.87 -16.82
CA GLY A 87 -2.71 -1.72 -16.90
C GLY A 87 -3.47 -2.50 -15.81
N LEU A 88 -2.92 -2.59 -14.59
CA LEU A 88 -3.46 -3.44 -13.51
C LEU A 88 -3.99 -2.66 -12.30
N GLN A 89 -4.15 -1.34 -12.43
CA GLN A 89 -4.58 -0.47 -11.31
C GLN A 89 -5.90 -0.94 -10.68
N GLU A 90 -6.86 -1.38 -11.49
CA GLU A 90 -8.17 -1.89 -11.03
C GLU A 90 -8.08 -3.18 -10.20
N LEU A 91 -7.01 -3.98 -10.36
CA LEU A 91 -6.81 -5.20 -9.57
C LEU A 91 -6.19 -4.93 -8.20
N PHE A 92 -5.62 -3.74 -8.00
CA PHE A 92 -4.95 -3.32 -6.78
C PHE A 92 -5.52 -1.96 -6.32
N PRO A 93 -6.82 -1.92 -5.97
CA PRO A 93 -7.51 -0.68 -5.66
C PRO A 93 -6.92 0.00 -4.42
N LEU A 94 -6.56 -0.73 -3.37
CA LEU A 94 -5.99 -0.11 -2.17
C LEU A 94 -4.62 0.53 -2.47
N LEU A 95 -3.71 -0.18 -3.15
CA LEU A 95 -2.40 0.38 -3.52
C LEU A 95 -2.55 1.62 -4.42
N SER A 96 -3.52 1.61 -5.34
CA SER A 96 -3.80 2.74 -6.24
C SER A 96 -4.37 3.94 -5.48
N THR A 97 -5.40 3.72 -4.66
CA THR A 97 -6.03 4.78 -3.84
C THR A 97 -5.04 5.40 -2.86
N VAL A 98 -4.14 4.63 -2.25
CA VAL A 98 -3.11 5.18 -1.36
C VAL A 98 -2.21 6.17 -2.09
N HIS A 99 -1.76 5.83 -3.31
CA HIS A 99 -0.94 6.76 -4.09
C HIS A 99 -1.72 8.01 -4.47
N GLU A 100 -2.96 7.87 -4.93
CA GLU A 100 -3.83 8.99 -5.34
C GLU A 100 -4.14 9.95 -4.18
N ILE A 101 -4.30 9.43 -2.96
CA ILE A 101 -4.40 10.26 -1.75
C ILE A 101 -3.08 10.98 -1.48
N CYS A 102 -1.94 10.30 -1.60
CA CYS A 102 -0.63 10.90 -1.35
C CYS A 102 -0.30 12.08 -2.28
N ILE A 103 -0.79 12.07 -3.52
CA ILE A 103 -0.60 13.15 -4.50
C ILE A 103 -1.75 14.16 -4.52
N GLY A 104 -2.75 14.00 -3.64
CA GLY A 104 -3.89 14.92 -3.51
C GLY A 104 -4.97 14.79 -4.59
N GLN A 105 -5.00 13.71 -5.37
CA GLN A 105 -6.05 13.45 -6.35
C GLN A 105 -7.35 12.95 -5.70
N LEU A 106 -7.23 12.20 -4.59
CA LEU A 106 -8.37 11.72 -3.81
C LEU A 106 -8.32 12.25 -2.36
N PRO A 107 -9.49 12.50 -1.74
CA PRO A 107 -9.53 12.83 -0.34
C PRO A 107 -9.15 11.62 0.53
N PRO A 108 -8.56 11.83 1.73
CA PRO A 108 -8.20 10.73 2.64
C PRO A 108 -9.38 9.81 3.01
N THR A 109 -10.62 10.31 2.94
CA THR A 109 -11.83 9.53 3.18
C THR A 109 -12.05 8.41 2.18
N SER A 110 -11.52 8.52 0.96
CA SER A 110 -11.64 7.47 -0.06
C SER A 110 -10.91 6.17 0.33
N ILE A 111 -10.06 6.19 1.36
CA ILE A 111 -9.41 4.99 1.92
C ILE A 111 -10.39 4.01 2.60
N VAL A 112 -11.66 4.35 2.79
CA VAL A 112 -12.66 3.39 3.27
C VAL A 112 -13.63 2.95 2.18
N GLU A 113 -13.75 3.72 1.10
CA GLU A 113 -14.70 3.51 0.02
C GLU A 113 -14.27 2.38 -0.94
N TYR A 114 -12.97 2.11 -1.09
CA TYR A 114 -12.49 1.00 -1.92
C TYR A 114 -12.85 -0.39 -1.39
N SER A 115 -13.27 -0.50 -0.11
CA SER A 115 -13.57 -1.78 0.54
C SER A 115 -14.73 -2.56 -0.13
N GLU A 116 -15.60 -1.88 -0.88
CA GLU A 116 -16.72 -2.52 -1.58
C GLU A 116 -16.29 -3.18 -2.90
N HIS A 117 -15.18 -2.72 -3.49
CA HIS A 117 -14.58 -3.30 -4.69
C HIS A 117 -13.59 -4.37 -4.26
N THR A 118 -14.08 -5.55 -3.89
CA THR A 118 -13.19 -6.69 -3.59
C THR A 118 -12.37 -7.00 -4.85
N PRO A 119 -11.03 -6.90 -4.81
CA PRO A 119 -10.23 -7.17 -5.99
C PRO A 119 -10.44 -8.62 -6.39
N ASN A 120 -10.85 -8.83 -7.65
CA ASN A 120 -11.14 -10.16 -8.18
C ASN A 120 -9.83 -10.89 -8.54
N LEU A 121 -9.07 -11.21 -7.50
CA LEU A 121 -7.77 -11.89 -7.56
C LEU A 121 -7.88 -13.38 -7.89
N SER A 122 -9.09 -13.89 -8.14
CA SER A 122 -9.33 -15.27 -8.58
C SER A 122 -8.64 -15.60 -9.91
N ILE A 123 -8.30 -14.57 -10.70
CA ILE A 123 -7.59 -14.69 -11.97
C ILE A 123 -6.09 -15.01 -11.76
N ILE A 124 -5.52 -14.68 -10.60
CA ILE A 124 -4.08 -14.84 -10.31
C ILE A 124 -3.81 -16.13 -9.49
N GLY A 125 -4.85 -16.71 -8.89
CA GLY A 125 -4.78 -17.97 -8.16
C GLY A 125 -5.08 -19.16 -9.06
N GLY A 126 -4.05 -19.82 -9.60
CA GLY A 126 -4.20 -21.21 -10.01
C GLY A 126 -4.73 -22.07 -8.84
N PRO A 127 -5.40 -23.20 -9.12
CA PRO A 127 -6.11 -23.98 -8.10
C PRO A 127 -5.10 -24.50 -7.07
N THR A 128 -5.13 -23.95 -5.86
CA THR A 128 -4.42 -24.54 -4.72
C THR A 128 -5.20 -25.77 -4.27
N PRO A 129 -4.61 -27.00 -4.34
CA PRO A 129 -5.24 -28.16 -3.76
C PRO A 129 -5.20 -28.02 -2.24
N PHE A 130 -6.36 -28.21 -1.61
CA PHE A 130 -6.48 -28.40 -0.17
C PHE A 130 -5.64 -29.61 0.24
N TYR A 131 -4.68 -29.39 1.14
CA TYR A 131 -4.15 -30.39 2.06
C TYR A 131 -3.98 -29.75 3.42
#